data_AF-A0A1Y3QZ07-F1
#
_entry.id   AF-A0A1Y3QZ07-F1
#
_cell.length_a   1.000
_cell.length_b   1.000
_cell.length_c   1.000
_cell.angle_alpha   90.00
_cell.angle_beta   90.00
_cell.angle_gamma   90.00
#
_symmetry.space_group_name_H-M   'P 1'
#
loop_
_entity.id
_entity.type
_entity.pdbx_description
1 polymer ?
#
loop_
_entity_poly.entity_id
_entity_poly.type
_entity_poly.pdbx_seq_one_letter_code
_entity_poly.pdbx_strand_id
1 'polypeptide(L)'
;MRVYTIGFLGFFAYTRRICDYMDTLLVRALEQHGEVRVMLTLQHTADRLMAGRVLEIGKLFPGLRLVPVITEQEERIYKKNGPSLSAGERKRRLDAAGGYEVVPGTLLSNRLPGYHQRFIERCDQIVYSTFRVPQYIRDDFARKLRGLKGKQPLVRYVMQGDRMPDPEGMEPMIDLQQSIEYVRRSGFRLLTDKLPQELLDKWLANADLPGNYMEYGVVEEAGNVFGLKDTARAHYLLYKVFTAMYIVCNRLLSEENDAACEVLNSRFRQFRRMLELLAESRRRGIDIGRFDLVDFDNYDEIFKQLVKAARAHEPVKRPGDSEPDNLFTTDGKTE
;
A
#
# COMPACT_ATOMS: atom_id res chain seq x y z
N MET A 1 -20.98 -15.67 13.47
CA MET A 1 -20.46 -15.15 12.19
C MET A 1 -19.47 -16.16 11.62
N ARG A 2 -19.57 -16.48 10.33
CA ARG A 2 -18.66 -17.44 9.69
C ARG A 2 -17.39 -16.71 9.28
N VAL A 3 -16.23 -17.20 9.71
CA VAL A 3 -14.93 -16.69 9.31
C VAL A 3 -14.72 -16.97 7.83
N TYR A 4 -14.30 -15.97 7.05
CA TYR A 4 -14.01 -16.12 5.63
C TYR A 4 -12.52 -16.35 5.41
N THR A 5 -12.15 -17.41 4.69
CA THR A 5 -10.73 -17.76 4.51
C THR A 5 -10.29 -17.65 3.06
N ILE A 6 -9.20 -16.91 2.82
CA ILE A 6 -8.61 -16.69 1.50
C ILE A 6 -7.23 -17.33 1.46
N GLY A 7 -7.01 -18.26 0.54
CA GLY A 7 -5.71 -18.89 0.31
C GLY A 7 -4.97 -18.29 -0.87
N PHE A 8 -3.72 -17.88 -0.69
CA PHE A 8 -2.82 -17.57 -1.79
C PHE A 8 -1.86 -18.74 -1.97
N LEU A 9 -1.97 -19.42 -3.11
CA LEU A 9 -1.27 -20.68 -3.36
C LEU A 9 -0.61 -20.69 -4.75
N GLY A 10 0.61 -21.20 -4.83
CA GLY A 10 1.41 -21.25 -6.06
C GLY A 10 2.61 -20.30 -6.02
N PHE A 11 3.29 -20.13 -7.14
CA PHE A 11 4.47 -19.27 -7.21
C PHE A 11 4.06 -17.85 -7.59
N PHE A 12 4.07 -16.94 -6.61
CA PHE A 12 3.86 -15.52 -6.88
C PHE A 12 5.19 -14.81 -7.12
N ALA A 13 5.21 -13.91 -8.10
CA ALA A 13 6.24 -12.89 -8.17
C ALA A 13 5.78 -11.71 -7.33
N TYR A 14 6.48 -11.40 -6.24
CA TYR A 14 6.16 -10.22 -5.43
C TYR A 14 6.44 -8.96 -6.25
N THR A 15 5.41 -8.41 -6.84
CA THR A 15 5.38 -7.28 -7.77
C THR A 15 4.30 -6.32 -7.31
N ARG A 16 4.37 -5.03 -7.69
CA ARG A 16 3.34 -4.04 -7.35
C ARG A 16 1.92 -4.55 -7.67
N ARG A 17 1.77 -5.12 -8.86
CA ARG A 17 0.51 -5.69 -9.36
C ARG A 17 -0.12 -6.76 -8.45
N ILE A 18 0.66 -7.71 -7.94
CA ILE A 18 0.09 -8.77 -7.07
C ILE A 18 -0.25 -8.23 -5.70
N CYS A 19 0.50 -7.23 -5.22
CA CYS A 19 0.20 -6.52 -3.99
C CYS A 19 -1.15 -5.79 -4.11
N ASP A 20 -1.35 -5.01 -5.17
CA ASP A 20 -2.60 -4.26 -5.41
C ASP A 20 -3.81 -5.21 -5.49
N TYR A 21 -3.63 -6.35 -6.18
CA TYR A 21 -4.65 -7.39 -6.25
C TYR A 21 -4.97 -7.99 -4.89
N MET A 22 -3.93 -8.35 -4.12
CA MET A 22 -4.10 -8.91 -2.79
C MET A 22 -4.84 -7.93 -1.89
N ASP A 23 -4.41 -6.67 -1.84
CA ASP A 23 -5.01 -5.66 -0.97
C ASP A 23 -6.47 -5.45 -1.32
N THR A 24 -6.77 -5.26 -2.61
CA THR A 24 -8.15 -5.10 -3.10
C THR A 24 -9.02 -6.29 -2.70
N LEU A 25 -8.48 -7.51 -2.79
CA LEU A 25 -9.20 -8.72 -2.43
C LEU A 25 -9.46 -8.82 -0.92
N LEU A 26 -8.43 -8.59 -0.10
CA LEU A 26 -8.53 -8.66 1.37
C LEU A 26 -9.52 -7.63 1.89
N VAL A 27 -9.42 -6.44 1.36
CA VAL A 27 -10.30 -5.31 1.65
C VAL A 27 -11.76 -5.63 1.33
N ARG A 28 -12.06 -6.09 0.11
CA ARG A 28 -13.44 -6.44 -0.28
C ARG A 28 -14.00 -7.55 0.58
N ALA A 29 -13.16 -8.50 0.98
CA ALA A 29 -13.57 -9.55 1.89
C ALA A 29 -13.89 -9.02 3.30
N LEU A 30 -13.12 -8.04 3.80
CA LEU A 30 -13.36 -7.42 5.12
C LEU A 30 -14.64 -6.57 5.14
N GLU A 31 -15.08 -6.02 4.00
CA GLU A 31 -16.38 -5.35 3.91
C GLU A 31 -17.56 -6.32 4.03
N GLN A 32 -17.37 -7.54 3.53
CA GLN A 32 -18.40 -8.57 3.48
C GLN A 32 -18.40 -9.48 4.71
N HIS A 33 -17.28 -9.53 5.44
CA HIS A 33 -17.04 -10.47 6.51
C HIS A 33 -16.33 -9.80 7.71
N GLY A 34 -16.86 -9.99 8.91
CA GLY A 34 -16.28 -9.43 10.14
C GLY A 34 -14.93 -10.04 10.54
N GLU A 35 -14.60 -11.23 10.05
CA GLU A 35 -13.28 -11.85 10.22
C GLU A 35 -12.83 -12.51 8.91
N VAL A 36 -11.64 -12.13 8.44
CA VAL A 36 -10.98 -12.65 7.24
C VAL A 36 -9.65 -13.27 7.63
N ARG A 37 -9.45 -14.53 7.28
CA ARG A 37 -8.18 -15.25 7.47
C ARG A 37 -7.47 -15.43 6.14
N VAL A 38 -6.17 -15.15 6.11
CA VAL A 38 -5.35 -15.29 4.90
C VAL A 38 -4.38 -16.43 5.08
N MET A 39 -4.55 -17.49 4.30
CA MET A 39 -3.67 -18.64 4.27
C MET A 39 -2.54 -18.44 3.25
N LEU A 40 -1.30 -18.54 3.72
CA LEU A 40 -0.08 -18.34 2.92
C LEU A 40 0.99 -19.34 3.34
N THR A 41 1.77 -19.84 2.38
CA THR A 41 3.01 -20.56 2.68
C THR A 41 4.08 -19.57 3.13
N LEU A 42 5.20 -20.06 3.70
CA LEU A 42 6.38 -19.23 4.01
C LEU A 42 7.64 -19.71 3.27
N GLN A 43 7.46 -20.52 2.23
CA GLN A 43 8.53 -21.23 1.56
C GLN A 43 9.37 -20.28 0.71
N HIS A 44 8.74 -19.48 -0.14
CA HIS A 44 9.42 -18.57 -1.04
C HIS A 44 9.53 -17.16 -0.45
N THR A 45 10.51 -16.39 -0.94
CA THR A 45 10.68 -14.99 -0.54
C THR A 45 9.42 -14.17 -0.81
N ALA A 46 8.75 -14.42 -1.94
CA ALA A 46 7.49 -13.76 -2.25
C ALA A 46 6.40 -14.05 -1.20
N ASP A 47 6.24 -15.31 -0.79
CA ASP A 47 5.25 -15.69 0.22
C ASP A 47 5.52 -15.00 1.57
N ARG A 48 6.80 -14.88 1.96
CA ARG A 48 7.20 -14.16 3.19
C ARG A 48 6.86 -12.67 3.11
N LEU A 49 7.10 -12.05 1.96
CA LEU A 49 6.76 -10.64 1.73
C LEU A 49 5.24 -10.43 1.74
N MET A 50 4.47 -11.33 1.10
CA MET A 50 3.01 -11.30 1.16
C MET A 50 2.47 -11.51 2.58
N ALA A 51 3.06 -12.44 3.35
CA ALA A 51 2.71 -12.68 4.74
C ALA A 51 2.98 -11.45 5.62
N GLY A 52 4.13 -10.79 5.40
CA GLY A 52 4.42 -9.51 6.05
C GLY A 52 3.37 -8.45 5.75
N ARG A 53 2.98 -8.33 4.46
CA ARG A 53 1.92 -7.39 4.05
C ARG A 53 0.58 -7.66 4.72
N VAL A 54 0.16 -8.92 4.85
CA VAL A 54 -1.07 -9.27 5.57
C VAL A 54 -1.00 -8.86 7.03
N LEU A 55 0.14 -9.07 7.71
CA LEU A 55 0.32 -8.68 9.11
C LEU A 55 0.24 -7.16 9.27
N GLU A 56 0.87 -6.39 8.38
CA GLU A 56 0.81 -4.92 8.42
C GLU A 56 -0.60 -4.40 8.16
N ILE A 57 -1.31 -4.94 7.15
CA ILE A 57 -2.72 -4.59 6.91
C ILE A 57 -3.57 -5.01 8.12
N GLY A 58 -3.26 -6.13 8.77
CA GLY A 58 -3.97 -6.58 9.97
C GLY A 58 -3.85 -5.64 11.17
N LYS A 59 -2.78 -4.84 11.26
CA LYS A 59 -2.68 -3.77 12.26
C LYS A 59 -3.70 -2.65 12.02
N LEU A 60 -4.06 -2.40 10.76
CA LEU A 60 -5.08 -1.42 10.36
C LEU A 60 -6.49 -1.99 10.44
N PHE A 61 -6.64 -3.29 10.19
CA PHE A 61 -7.92 -3.98 10.13
C PHE A 61 -7.92 -5.18 11.10
N PRO A 62 -8.42 -5.03 12.34
CA PRO A 62 -8.33 -6.08 13.37
C PRO A 62 -9.11 -7.36 13.03
N GLY A 63 -10.02 -7.31 12.05
CA GLY A 63 -10.70 -8.47 11.47
C GLY A 63 -9.83 -9.30 10.52
N LEU A 64 -8.64 -8.84 10.14
CA LEU A 64 -7.73 -9.55 9.24
C LEU A 64 -6.68 -10.33 10.03
N ARG A 65 -6.53 -11.63 9.73
CA ARG A 65 -5.56 -12.51 10.39
C ARG A 65 -4.75 -13.29 9.37
N LEU A 66 -3.44 -13.37 9.58
CA LEU A 66 -2.57 -14.28 8.84
C LEU A 66 -2.67 -15.69 9.42
N VAL A 67 -2.73 -16.70 8.56
CA VAL A 67 -2.63 -18.13 8.91
C VAL A 67 -1.50 -18.74 8.07
N PRO A 68 -0.26 -18.76 8.59
CA PRO A 68 0.85 -19.40 7.92
C PRO A 68 0.60 -20.91 7.79
N VAL A 69 0.93 -21.47 6.63
CA VAL A 69 0.88 -22.91 6.37
C VAL A 69 2.29 -23.42 6.14
N ILE A 70 2.75 -24.33 7.00
CA ILE A 70 4.12 -24.86 6.98
C ILE A 70 4.10 -26.39 6.95
N THR A 71 5.20 -26.99 6.51
CA THR A 71 5.40 -28.44 6.57
C THR A 71 5.89 -28.89 7.94
N GLU A 72 5.66 -30.15 8.31
CA GLU A 72 6.24 -30.76 9.52
C GLU A 72 7.78 -30.62 9.58
N GLN A 73 8.46 -30.67 8.43
CA GLN A 73 9.91 -30.48 8.38
C GLN A 73 10.30 -29.05 8.76
N GLU A 74 9.56 -28.06 8.27
CA GLU A 74 9.78 -26.64 8.59
C GLU A 74 9.48 -26.36 10.06
N GLU A 75 8.39 -26.93 10.60
CA GLU A 75 8.05 -26.82 12.02
C GLU A 75 9.20 -27.32 12.92
N ARG A 76 9.82 -28.46 12.59
CA ARG A 76 10.98 -28.99 13.31
C ARG A 76 12.18 -28.05 13.27
N ILE A 77 12.42 -27.37 12.14
CA ILE A 77 13.52 -26.40 11.98
C ILE A 77 13.26 -25.17 12.85
N TYR A 78 12.02 -24.67 12.89
CA TYR A 78 11.66 -23.50 13.70
C TYR A 78 11.74 -23.78 15.20
N LYS A 79 11.29 -24.96 15.65
CA LYS A 79 11.42 -25.38 17.06
C LYS A 79 12.87 -25.50 17.52
N LYS A 80 13.80 -25.79 16.60
CA LYS A 80 15.23 -25.94 16.91
C LYS A 80 16.05 -24.65 16.82
N ASN A 81 15.41 -23.48 16.61
CA ASN A 81 16.09 -22.18 16.43
C ASN A 81 17.23 -22.25 15.39
N GLY A 82 16.90 -22.66 14.16
CA GLY A 82 17.89 -22.78 13.08
C GLY A 82 18.68 -21.48 12.85
N PRO A 83 19.99 -21.55 12.57
CA PRO A 83 20.90 -20.38 12.61
C PRO A 83 20.78 -19.43 11.39
N SER A 84 19.98 -19.75 10.38
CA SER A 84 19.90 -18.91 9.16
C SER A 84 19.00 -17.68 9.36
N LEU A 85 19.37 -16.54 8.78
CA LEU A 85 18.56 -15.30 8.74
C LEU A 85 17.12 -15.59 8.26
N SER A 86 16.98 -16.39 7.20
CA SER A 86 15.67 -16.77 6.67
C SER A 86 14.81 -17.58 7.66
N ALA A 87 15.43 -18.36 8.56
CA ALA A 87 14.71 -19.13 9.58
C ALA A 87 14.22 -18.22 10.71
N GLY A 88 15.05 -17.25 11.13
CA GLY A 88 14.64 -16.20 12.06
C GLY A 88 13.49 -15.35 11.52
N GLU A 89 13.57 -14.95 10.25
CA GLU A 89 12.53 -14.18 9.56
C GLU A 89 11.18 -14.92 9.49
N ARG A 90 11.22 -16.24 9.29
CA ARG A 90 10.04 -17.11 9.25
C ARG A 90 9.45 -17.31 10.64
N LYS A 91 10.31 -17.52 11.65
CA LYS A 91 9.89 -17.63 13.05
C LYS A 91 9.18 -16.38 13.54
N ARG A 92 9.76 -15.19 13.31
CA ARG A 92 9.12 -13.90 13.69
C ARG A 92 7.70 -13.75 13.13
N ARG A 93 7.48 -14.16 11.87
CA ARG A 93 6.14 -14.10 11.26
C ARG A 93 5.17 -15.13 11.81
N LEU A 94 5.64 -16.33 12.17
CA LEU A 94 4.83 -17.34 12.85
C LEU A 94 4.38 -16.84 14.23
N ASP A 95 5.32 -16.25 14.98
CA ASP A 95 5.06 -15.69 16.30
C ASP A 95 4.06 -14.51 16.20
N ALA A 96 4.24 -13.61 15.23
CA ALA A 96 3.33 -12.48 14.97
C ALA A 96 1.92 -12.91 14.51
N ALA A 97 1.80 -14.04 13.82
CA ALA A 97 0.50 -14.58 13.41
C ALA A 97 -0.31 -15.16 14.58
N GLY A 98 0.35 -15.50 15.70
CA GLY A 98 -0.28 -16.10 16.87
C GLY A 98 -0.75 -17.55 16.69
N GLY A 99 -0.46 -18.17 15.53
CA GLY A 99 -0.82 -19.56 15.20
C GLY A 99 -0.44 -19.91 13.75
N TYR A 100 -0.39 -21.20 13.43
CA TYR A 100 -0.10 -21.70 12.07
C TYR A 100 -0.70 -23.09 11.84
N GLU A 101 -0.84 -23.46 10.57
CA GLU A 101 -1.31 -24.78 10.12
C GLU A 101 -0.13 -25.64 9.66
N VAL A 102 -0.16 -26.93 10.00
CA VAL A 102 0.88 -27.90 9.62
C VAL A 102 0.34 -28.87 8.58
N VAL A 103 1.10 -29.07 7.52
CA VAL A 103 0.85 -30.10 6.51
C VAL A 103 1.94 -31.18 6.54
N PRO A 104 1.59 -32.44 6.19
CA PRO A 104 2.57 -33.51 6.08
C PRO A 104 3.69 -33.14 5.11
N GLY A 105 4.94 -33.47 5.47
CA GLY A 105 6.07 -33.24 4.59
C GLY A 105 5.98 -34.11 3.33
N THR A 106 6.18 -33.51 2.16
CA THR A 106 6.34 -34.26 0.90
C THR A 106 7.82 -34.47 0.59
N LEU A 107 8.20 -35.69 0.22
CA LEU A 107 9.56 -36.02 -0.28
C LEU A 107 9.84 -35.46 -1.69
N LEU A 108 8.83 -34.86 -2.32
CA LEU A 108 8.93 -34.27 -3.65
C LEU A 108 9.77 -32.99 -3.64
N SER A 109 10.55 -32.79 -4.70
CA SER A 109 11.33 -31.55 -4.93
C SER A 109 10.42 -30.31 -4.97
N ASN A 110 9.18 -30.47 -5.43
CA ASN A 110 8.14 -29.45 -5.35
C ASN A 110 7.15 -29.80 -4.23
N ARG A 111 7.08 -28.92 -3.22
CA ARG A 111 6.22 -29.07 -2.04
C ARG A 111 4.78 -28.60 -2.27
N LEU A 112 4.52 -27.91 -3.39
CA LEU A 112 3.21 -27.32 -3.71
C LEU A 112 2.04 -28.34 -3.66
N PRO A 113 2.17 -29.57 -4.18
CA PRO A 113 1.13 -30.59 -4.07
C PRO A 113 0.74 -30.97 -2.63
N GLY A 114 1.68 -30.83 -1.69
CA GLY A 114 1.46 -31.09 -0.27
C GLY A 114 0.53 -30.08 0.40
N TYR A 115 0.48 -28.84 -0.12
CA TYR A 115 -0.41 -27.80 0.40
C TYR A 115 -1.81 -27.83 -0.22
N HIS A 116 -1.97 -28.38 -1.44
CA HIS A 116 -3.22 -28.35 -2.21
C HIS A 116 -4.44 -28.79 -1.39
N GLN A 117 -4.35 -29.94 -0.72
CA GLN A 117 -5.48 -30.51 0.02
C GLN A 117 -5.92 -29.57 1.15
N ARG A 118 -4.96 -29.07 1.94
CA ARG A 118 -5.24 -28.21 3.09
C ARG A 118 -5.88 -26.89 2.66
N PHE A 119 -5.40 -26.29 1.57
CA PHE A 119 -5.98 -25.06 1.04
C PHE A 119 -7.40 -25.28 0.52
N ILE A 120 -7.65 -26.39 -0.21
CA ILE A 120 -8.98 -26.73 -0.71
C ILE A 120 -9.99 -26.96 0.42
N GLU A 121 -9.58 -27.60 1.51
CA GLU A 121 -10.44 -27.91 2.66
C GLU A 121 -10.78 -26.69 3.53
N ARG A 122 -9.84 -25.72 3.64
CA ARG A 122 -9.93 -24.64 4.63
C ARG A 122 -10.33 -23.29 4.04
N CYS A 123 -10.07 -23.06 2.76
CA CYS A 123 -10.35 -21.77 2.14
C CYS A 123 -11.78 -21.70 1.62
N ASP A 124 -12.43 -20.54 1.74
CA ASP A 124 -13.63 -20.20 0.99
C ASP A 124 -13.28 -19.69 -0.41
N GLN A 125 -12.09 -19.08 -0.56
CA GLN A 125 -11.57 -18.61 -1.84
C GLN A 125 -10.07 -18.92 -1.96
N ILE A 126 -9.62 -19.33 -3.14
CA ILE A 126 -8.21 -19.60 -3.45
C ILE A 126 -7.78 -18.74 -4.64
N VAL A 127 -6.77 -17.91 -4.42
CA VAL A 127 -6.00 -17.27 -5.48
C VAL A 127 -4.86 -18.22 -5.85
N TYR A 128 -4.95 -18.83 -7.02
CA TYR A 128 -3.99 -19.82 -7.49
C TYR A 128 -3.10 -19.24 -8.59
N SER A 129 -1.82 -19.03 -8.29
CA SER A 129 -0.83 -18.65 -9.30
C SER A 129 -0.37 -19.88 -10.06
N THR A 130 -0.61 -19.90 -11.37
CA THR A 130 -0.12 -20.94 -12.28
C THR A 130 1.25 -20.62 -12.86
N PHE A 131 1.85 -19.48 -12.51
CA PHE A 131 3.16 -19.07 -13.01
C PHE A 131 4.25 -20.07 -12.61
N ARG A 132 4.99 -20.58 -13.60
CA ARG A 132 6.04 -21.61 -13.41
C ARG A 132 5.58 -22.88 -12.67
N VAL A 133 4.28 -23.13 -12.58
CA VAL A 133 3.74 -24.37 -12.02
C VAL A 133 3.65 -25.43 -13.13
N PRO A 134 4.36 -26.56 -13.04
CA PRO A 134 4.25 -27.65 -14.00
C PRO A 134 2.81 -28.13 -14.19
N GLN A 135 2.47 -28.57 -15.41
CA GLN A 135 1.10 -29.00 -15.74
C GLN A 135 0.60 -30.12 -14.81
N TYR A 136 1.43 -31.11 -14.50
CA TYR A 136 1.05 -32.22 -13.62
C TYR A 136 0.64 -31.77 -12.20
N ILE A 137 1.20 -30.66 -11.71
CA ILE A 137 0.82 -30.08 -10.40
C ILE A 137 -0.52 -29.34 -10.52
N ARG A 138 -0.73 -28.62 -11.61
CA ARG A 138 -2.02 -27.97 -11.90
C ARG A 138 -3.14 -29.00 -12.03
N ASP A 139 -2.86 -30.13 -12.69
CA ASP A 139 -3.80 -31.23 -12.84
C ASP A 139 -4.09 -31.93 -11.51
N ASP A 140 -3.08 -32.08 -10.64
CA ASP A 140 -3.28 -32.57 -9.27
C ASP A 140 -4.23 -31.66 -8.46
N PHE A 141 -4.01 -30.34 -8.51
CA PHE A 141 -4.90 -29.37 -7.85
C PHE A 141 -6.33 -29.48 -8.38
N ALA A 142 -6.49 -29.49 -9.70
CA ALA A 142 -7.80 -29.60 -10.34
C ALA A 142 -8.49 -30.94 -10.03
N ARG A 143 -7.74 -32.04 -9.95
CA ARG A 143 -8.26 -33.36 -9.57
C ARG A 143 -8.77 -33.36 -8.13
N LYS A 144 -8.00 -32.81 -7.19
CA LYS A 144 -8.39 -32.68 -5.78
C LYS A 144 -9.62 -31.79 -5.62
N LEU A 145 -9.69 -30.68 -6.35
CA LEU A 145 -10.85 -29.77 -6.34
C LEU A 145 -12.13 -30.47 -6.84
N ARG A 146 -12.05 -31.20 -7.96
CA ARG A 146 -13.18 -31.99 -8.49
C ARG A 146 -13.61 -33.14 -7.56
N GLY A 147 -12.67 -33.70 -6.81
CA GLY A 147 -12.94 -34.79 -5.86
C GLY A 147 -13.61 -34.34 -4.56
N LEU A 148 -13.72 -33.02 -4.31
CA LEU A 148 -14.29 -32.51 -3.07
C LEU A 148 -15.82 -32.71 -3.03
N LYS A 149 -16.29 -33.44 -2.03
CA LYS A 149 -17.73 -33.59 -1.75
C LYS A 149 -18.17 -32.48 -0.78
N GLY A 150 -18.84 -31.44 -1.29
CA GLY A 150 -19.36 -30.34 -0.47
C GLY A 150 -19.17 -28.96 -1.10
N LYS A 151 -19.14 -27.90 -0.27
CA LYS A 151 -18.89 -26.52 -0.72
C LYS A 151 -17.46 -26.43 -1.25
N GLN A 152 -17.32 -26.16 -2.55
CA GLN A 152 -16.02 -25.91 -3.16
C GLN A 152 -15.58 -24.46 -2.93
N PRO A 153 -14.28 -24.21 -2.75
CA PRO A 153 -13.75 -22.86 -2.72
C PRO A 153 -13.93 -22.16 -4.07
N LEU A 154 -14.13 -20.84 -4.04
CA LEU A 154 -14.02 -20.01 -5.25
C LEU A 154 -12.56 -19.95 -5.68
N VAL A 155 -12.20 -20.50 -6.84
CA VAL A 155 -10.82 -20.45 -7.34
C VAL A 155 -10.65 -19.35 -8.38
N ARG A 156 -9.70 -18.45 -8.14
CA ARG A 156 -9.25 -17.44 -9.11
C ARG A 156 -7.84 -17.75 -9.57
N TYR A 157 -7.70 -18.07 -10.84
CA TYR A 157 -6.40 -18.28 -11.45
C TYR A 157 -5.77 -16.94 -11.81
N VAL A 158 -4.51 -16.74 -11.41
CA VAL A 158 -3.75 -15.53 -11.75
C VAL A 158 -2.56 -15.93 -12.61
N MET A 159 -2.53 -15.42 -13.84
CA MET A 159 -1.36 -15.48 -14.71
C MET A 159 -0.61 -14.14 -14.66
N GLN A 160 0.70 -14.18 -14.85
CA GLN A 160 1.51 -12.96 -14.96
C GLN A 160 1.16 -12.25 -16.28
N GLY A 161 0.37 -11.16 -16.24
CA GLY A 161 0.03 -10.40 -17.46
C GLY A 161 -1.40 -9.88 -17.56
N ASP A 162 -2.39 -10.49 -16.90
CA ASP A 162 -3.83 -10.25 -17.16
C ASP A 162 -4.38 -8.93 -16.61
N ARG A 163 -4.88 -8.06 -17.50
CA ARG A 163 -5.46 -6.74 -17.15
C ARG A 163 -6.55 -6.92 -16.09
N MET A 164 -6.33 -6.29 -14.92
CA MET A 164 -7.31 -6.20 -13.85
C MET A 164 -8.16 -4.95 -14.09
N PRO A 165 -9.48 -4.98 -13.81
CA PRO A 165 -10.37 -3.85 -14.06
C PRO A 165 -10.06 -2.65 -13.15
N ASP A 166 -10.23 -1.45 -13.72
CA ASP A 166 -10.06 -0.17 -13.02
C ASP A 166 -11.14 0.04 -11.94
N PRO A 167 -10.82 0.78 -10.88
CA PRO A 167 -11.77 1.06 -9.81
C PRO A 167 -12.76 2.17 -10.17
N GLU A 168 -14.05 1.89 -9.91
CA GLU A 168 -15.17 2.82 -10.08
C GLU A 168 -15.19 3.88 -8.96
N GLY A 169 -15.38 5.14 -9.36
CA GLY A 169 -15.33 6.33 -8.49
C GLY A 169 -16.62 6.64 -7.74
N MET A 170 -16.52 7.46 -6.69
CA MET A 170 -17.66 8.10 -6.01
C MET A 170 -17.26 9.44 -5.34
N GLU A 171 -18.21 10.37 -5.30
CA GLU A 171 -18.29 11.62 -4.51
C GLU A 171 -19.61 11.62 -3.67
N PRO A 172 -19.81 12.46 -2.62
CA PRO A 172 -18.86 12.85 -1.56
C PRO A 172 -19.46 12.97 -0.11
N MET A 173 -18.62 12.76 0.94
CA MET A 173 -18.68 13.38 2.31
C MET A 173 -17.50 12.89 3.21
N ILE A 174 -16.27 13.45 3.13
CA ILE A 174 -15.01 12.71 3.47
C ILE A 174 -14.43 12.87 4.90
N ASP A 175 -13.89 11.80 5.50
CA ASP A 175 -13.03 11.73 6.71
C ASP A 175 -11.71 10.94 6.42
N LEU A 176 -10.87 10.62 7.43
CA LEU A 176 -9.64 9.80 7.24
C LEU A 176 -9.98 8.43 6.63
N GLN A 177 -11.03 7.79 7.12
CA GLN A 177 -11.47 6.47 6.64
C GLN A 177 -11.83 6.53 5.16
N GLN A 178 -12.46 7.61 4.70
CA GLN A 178 -12.79 7.81 3.30
C GLN A 178 -11.60 8.21 2.42
N SER A 179 -10.62 8.93 2.97
CA SER A 179 -9.36 9.19 2.26
C SER A 179 -8.58 7.89 2.02
N ILE A 180 -8.55 7.02 3.03
CA ILE A 180 -8.00 5.67 2.90
C ILE A 180 -8.84 4.84 1.93
N GLU A 181 -10.18 4.91 2.00
CA GLU A 181 -11.09 4.23 1.07
C GLU A 181 -10.87 4.64 -0.39
N TYR A 182 -10.69 5.93 -0.65
CA TYR A 182 -10.40 6.44 -1.99
C TYR A 182 -9.06 5.89 -2.52
N VAL A 183 -8.01 5.99 -1.71
CA VAL A 183 -6.67 5.46 -2.05
C VAL A 183 -6.75 3.96 -2.32
N ARG A 184 -7.47 3.24 -1.45
CA ARG A 184 -7.71 1.80 -1.51
C ARG A 184 -8.47 1.41 -2.78
N ARG A 185 -9.55 2.13 -3.12
CA ARG A 185 -10.28 1.95 -4.39
C ARG A 185 -9.34 2.18 -5.55
N SER A 186 -8.56 3.25 -5.54
CA SER A 186 -7.60 3.59 -6.60
C SER A 186 -6.42 2.60 -6.74
N GLY A 187 -6.43 1.48 -6.03
CA GLY A 187 -5.34 0.49 -6.05
C GLY A 187 -4.03 1.06 -5.52
N PHE A 188 -4.10 2.00 -4.55
CA PHE A 188 -2.97 2.77 -4.04
C PHE A 188 -2.18 3.51 -5.11
N ARG A 189 -2.87 3.89 -6.19
CA ARG A 189 -2.36 4.82 -7.20
C ARG A 189 -3.03 6.16 -7.01
N LEU A 190 -2.24 7.21 -7.03
CA LEU A 190 -2.77 8.57 -6.91
C LEU A 190 -2.44 9.33 -8.18
N LEU A 191 -3.28 9.15 -9.19
CA LEU A 191 -3.07 9.77 -10.48
C LEU A 191 -3.48 11.24 -10.45
N THR A 192 -2.61 12.13 -10.91
CA THR A 192 -2.83 13.59 -10.98
C THR A 192 -4.08 13.97 -11.77
N ASP A 193 -4.47 13.21 -12.78
CA ASP A 193 -5.66 13.45 -13.61
C ASP A 193 -6.96 12.85 -13.01
N LYS A 194 -6.84 11.91 -12.06
CA LYS A 194 -7.98 11.21 -11.45
C LYS A 194 -8.30 11.65 -10.03
N LEU A 195 -7.38 12.33 -9.34
CA LEU A 195 -7.59 12.81 -7.97
C LEU A 195 -8.76 13.80 -7.90
N PRO A 196 -9.86 13.54 -7.18
CA PRO A 196 -10.96 14.49 -7.05
C PRO A 196 -10.50 15.81 -6.44
N GLN A 197 -11.03 16.93 -6.95
CA GLN A 197 -10.64 18.26 -6.48
C GLN A 197 -11.04 18.48 -5.01
N GLU A 198 -12.22 18.02 -4.62
CA GLU A 198 -12.69 18.10 -3.23
C GLU A 198 -11.77 17.37 -2.25
N LEU A 199 -11.24 16.22 -2.65
CA LEU A 199 -10.30 15.44 -1.84
C LEU A 199 -8.96 16.14 -1.72
N LEU A 200 -8.45 16.68 -2.84
CA LEU A 200 -7.23 17.47 -2.88
C LEU A 200 -7.32 18.69 -1.96
N ASP A 201 -8.40 19.47 -2.06
CA ASP A 201 -8.61 20.65 -1.23
C ASP A 201 -8.73 20.28 0.24
N LYS A 202 -9.42 19.18 0.56
CA LYS A 202 -9.55 18.70 1.94
C LYS A 202 -8.22 18.24 2.55
N TRP A 203 -7.40 17.54 1.76
CA TRP A 203 -6.06 17.12 2.17
C TRP A 203 -5.15 18.32 2.41
N LEU A 204 -5.29 19.37 1.62
CA LEU A 204 -4.49 20.59 1.74
C LEU A 204 -5.04 21.60 2.77
N ALA A 205 -6.31 21.51 3.15
CA ALA A 205 -7.01 22.51 3.98
C ALA A 205 -6.27 22.86 5.30
N ASN A 206 -5.59 21.88 5.90
CA ASN A 206 -4.79 22.07 7.11
C ASN A 206 -3.37 21.51 6.94
N ALA A 207 -2.90 21.31 5.70
CA ALA A 207 -1.59 20.71 5.46
C ALA A 207 -0.44 21.56 6.01
N ASP A 208 -0.66 22.87 6.18
CA ASP A 208 0.27 23.85 6.77
C ASP A 208 0.53 23.64 8.26
N LEU A 209 -0.27 22.81 8.92
CA LEU A 209 -0.16 22.52 10.35
C LEU A 209 0.30 21.08 10.58
N PRO A 210 1.32 20.83 11.42
CA PRO A 210 2.13 21.81 12.15
C PRO A 210 3.07 22.63 11.26
N GLY A 211 3.27 23.90 11.65
CA GLY A 211 4.19 24.83 10.97
C GLY A 211 5.67 24.45 11.12
N ASN A 212 5.99 23.54 12.05
CA ASN A 212 7.31 22.96 12.23
C ASN A 212 7.27 21.43 12.05
N TYR A 213 8.03 20.92 11.09
CA TYR A 213 8.07 19.48 10.79
C TYR A 213 8.67 18.62 11.93
N MET A 214 9.42 19.23 12.86
CA MET A 214 9.89 18.54 14.07
C MET A 214 8.74 18.20 15.04
N GLU A 215 7.57 18.84 14.89
CA GLU A 215 6.38 18.60 15.72
C GLU A 215 5.55 17.38 15.26
N TYR A 216 5.92 16.74 14.15
CA TYR A 216 5.42 15.39 13.83
C TYR A 216 6.02 14.31 14.77
N GLY A 217 7.05 14.67 15.55
CA GLY A 217 7.70 13.81 16.54
C GLY A 217 8.69 12.80 15.95
N VAL A 218 9.55 12.23 16.79
CA VAL A 218 10.30 11.01 16.46
C VAL A 218 9.30 9.86 16.58
N VAL A 219 8.68 9.53 15.46
CA VAL A 219 7.80 8.36 15.39
C VAL A 219 8.71 7.14 15.23
N GLU A 220 8.94 6.35 16.28
CA GLU A 220 9.81 5.16 16.21
C GLU A 220 9.32 4.13 15.18
N GLU A 221 8.00 4.04 14.98
CA GLU A 221 7.37 3.17 13.98
C GLU A 221 6.29 3.89 13.16
N ALA A 222 6.29 3.75 11.83
CA ALA A 222 5.34 4.41 10.94
C ALA A 222 3.85 4.20 11.31
N GLY A 223 3.50 3.08 11.95
CA GLY A 223 2.14 2.81 12.45
C GLY A 223 1.67 3.75 13.58
N ASN A 224 2.58 4.33 14.35
CA ASN A 224 2.23 5.21 15.47
C ASN A 224 1.61 6.54 15.01
N VAL A 225 1.82 6.93 13.74
CA VAL A 225 1.20 8.11 13.13
C VAL A 225 -0.33 8.07 13.21
N PHE A 226 -0.95 6.89 13.16
CA PHE A 226 -2.40 6.76 13.16
C PHE A 226 -3.03 7.12 14.52
N GLY A 227 -2.28 6.97 15.61
CA GLY A 227 -2.70 7.33 16.97
C GLY A 227 -2.64 8.82 17.29
N LEU A 228 -2.00 9.64 16.44
CA LEU A 228 -1.89 11.09 16.65
C LEU A 228 -3.28 11.75 16.59
N LYS A 229 -3.58 12.60 17.56
CA LYS A 229 -4.85 13.34 17.60
C LYS A 229 -4.64 14.74 17.03
N ASP A 230 -5.57 15.17 16.19
CA ASP A 230 -5.59 16.55 15.70
C ASP A 230 -5.73 17.53 16.88
N THR A 231 -5.01 18.63 16.79
CA THR A 231 -5.04 19.74 17.75
C THR A 231 -5.18 21.05 17.00
N ALA A 232 -5.47 22.15 17.71
CA ALA A 232 -5.53 23.48 17.11
C ALA A 232 -4.21 23.93 16.44
N ARG A 233 -3.09 23.23 16.69
CA ARG A 233 -1.76 23.56 16.17
C ARG A 233 -1.20 22.51 15.21
N ALA A 234 -1.83 21.35 15.08
CA ALA A 234 -1.31 20.24 14.29
C ALA A 234 -2.46 19.37 13.76
N HIS A 235 -2.51 19.18 12.44
CA HIS A 235 -3.48 18.32 11.78
C HIS A 235 -2.76 17.20 11.04
N TYR A 236 -3.16 15.97 11.32
CA TYR A 236 -2.42 14.79 10.87
C TYR A 236 -3.10 14.04 9.72
N LEU A 237 -4.23 14.54 9.19
CA LEU A 237 -4.97 13.86 8.13
C LEU A 237 -4.10 13.52 6.92
N LEU A 238 -3.48 14.53 6.30
CA LEU A 238 -2.62 14.33 5.13
C LEU A 238 -1.42 13.43 5.44
N TYR A 239 -0.84 13.58 6.63
CA TYR A 239 0.29 12.77 7.07
C TYR A 239 -0.08 11.30 7.32
N LYS A 240 -1.27 11.03 7.88
CA LYS A 240 -1.82 9.68 8.04
C LYS A 240 -2.14 9.04 6.70
N VAL A 241 -2.74 9.80 5.78
CA VAL A 241 -3.05 9.32 4.43
C VAL A 241 -1.77 8.99 3.67
N PHE A 242 -0.79 9.89 3.69
CA PHE A 242 0.54 9.65 3.11
C PHE A 242 1.20 8.42 3.74
N THR A 243 1.25 8.33 5.06
CA THR A 243 1.89 7.23 5.77
C THR A 243 1.23 5.89 5.44
N ALA A 244 -0.11 5.84 5.33
CA ALA A 244 -0.82 4.65 4.88
C ALA A 244 -0.42 4.25 3.45
N MET A 245 -0.39 5.21 2.51
CA MET A 245 0.08 4.97 1.14
C MET A 245 1.54 4.51 1.11
N TYR A 246 2.39 5.13 1.90
CA TYR A 246 3.82 4.86 1.98
C TYR A 246 4.10 3.47 2.53
N ILE A 247 3.44 3.06 3.61
CA ILE A 247 3.51 1.70 4.17
C ILE A 247 3.07 0.66 3.12
N VAL A 248 2.00 0.95 2.40
CA VAL A 248 1.42 0.00 1.45
C VAL A 248 2.26 -0.09 0.17
N CYS A 249 2.83 1.00 -0.33
CA CYS A 249 3.55 0.99 -1.60
C CYS A 249 5.06 0.81 -1.45
N ASN A 250 5.64 1.17 -0.30
CA ASN A 250 7.07 1.08 -0.08
C ASN A 250 7.44 -0.15 0.77
N ARG A 251 8.36 -0.98 0.26
CA ARG A 251 8.82 -2.24 0.91
C ARG A 251 9.72 -2.01 2.13
N LEU A 252 9.92 -0.77 2.54
CA LEU A 252 11.00 -0.33 3.43
C LEU A 252 10.87 -0.75 4.89
N LEU A 253 9.74 -1.30 5.35
CA LEU A 253 9.62 -1.73 6.75
C LEU A 253 10.12 -3.16 7.01
N SER A 254 10.80 -3.79 6.04
CA SER A 254 11.42 -5.11 6.25
C SER A 254 12.83 -5.02 6.86
N GLU A 255 13.43 -3.84 6.89
CA GLU A 255 14.78 -3.59 7.42
C GLU A 255 14.72 -2.49 8.48
N GLU A 256 15.15 -2.81 9.70
CA GLU A 256 15.39 -1.81 10.75
C GLU A 256 16.47 -0.85 10.25
N ASN A 257 16.10 0.40 10.00
CA ASN A 257 17.04 1.44 9.60
C ASN A 257 16.68 2.71 10.35
N ASP A 258 17.60 3.19 11.19
CA ASP A 258 17.44 4.39 12.01
C ASP A 258 17.12 5.66 11.18
N ALA A 259 17.43 5.65 9.87
CA ALA A 259 17.10 6.73 8.94
C ALA A 259 15.68 6.65 8.33
N ALA A 260 14.91 5.60 8.59
CA ALA A 260 13.61 5.36 7.94
C ALA A 260 12.60 6.50 8.18
N CYS A 261 12.63 7.13 9.35
CA CYS A 261 11.72 8.21 9.72
C CYS A 261 12.10 9.55 9.06
N GLU A 262 13.40 9.83 8.90
CA GLU A 262 13.85 11.00 8.12
C GLU A 262 13.48 10.87 6.65
N VAL A 263 13.62 9.66 6.08
CA VAL A 263 13.20 9.37 4.71
C VAL A 263 11.69 9.51 4.56
N LEU A 264 10.89 8.97 5.49
CA LEU A 264 9.43 9.13 5.50
C LEU A 264 9.03 10.61 5.52
N ASN A 265 9.61 11.40 6.43
CA ASN A 265 9.34 12.84 6.56
C ASN A 265 9.79 13.64 5.32
N SER A 266 10.92 13.26 4.72
CA SER A 266 11.39 13.87 3.47
C SER A 266 10.43 13.59 2.30
N ARG A 267 10.01 12.33 2.15
CA ARG A 267 9.05 11.92 1.11
C ARG A 267 7.67 12.53 1.33
N PHE A 268 7.26 12.71 2.58
CA PHE A 268 6.03 13.42 2.92
C PHE A 268 6.05 14.88 2.44
N ARG A 269 7.17 15.59 2.68
CA ARG A 269 7.34 16.98 2.20
C ARG A 269 7.24 17.09 0.69
N GLN A 270 7.90 16.17 -0.03
CA GLN A 270 7.81 16.11 -1.50
C GLN A 270 6.37 15.83 -1.95
N PHE A 271 5.70 14.86 -1.33
CA PHE A 271 4.31 14.51 -1.62
C PHE A 271 3.36 15.70 -1.43
N ARG A 272 3.41 16.35 -0.26
CA ARG A 272 2.61 17.54 0.03
C ARG A 272 2.86 18.64 -1.01
N ARG A 273 4.11 18.92 -1.35
CA ARG A 273 4.44 19.96 -2.34
C ARG A 273 3.91 19.62 -3.73
N MET A 274 3.92 18.35 -4.14
CA MET A 274 3.33 17.93 -5.42
C MET A 274 1.81 18.13 -5.43
N LEU A 275 1.12 17.88 -4.31
CA LEU A 275 -0.31 18.15 -4.18
C LEU A 275 -0.61 19.66 -4.26
N GLU A 276 0.19 20.50 -3.61
CA GLU A 276 0.07 21.96 -3.72
C GLU A 276 0.22 22.45 -5.16
N LEU A 277 1.25 21.96 -5.88
CA LEU A 277 1.47 22.29 -7.28
C LEU A 277 0.34 21.81 -8.18
N LEU A 278 -0.21 20.62 -7.93
CA LEU A 278 -1.38 20.09 -8.63
C LEU A 278 -2.60 20.99 -8.39
N ALA A 279 -2.85 21.40 -7.14
CA ALA A 279 -3.97 22.27 -6.80
C ALA A 279 -3.85 23.64 -7.47
N GLU A 280 -2.65 24.25 -7.43
CA GLU A 280 -2.38 25.52 -8.11
C GLU A 280 -2.57 25.41 -9.63
N SER A 281 -2.03 24.34 -10.23
CA SER A 281 -2.11 24.12 -11.67
C SER A 281 -3.55 23.95 -12.13
N ARG A 282 -4.37 23.19 -11.39
CA ARG A 282 -5.79 23.03 -11.67
C ARG A 282 -6.58 24.33 -11.58
N ARG A 283 -6.31 25.16 -10.55
CA ARG A 283 -6.93 26.51 -10.43
C ARG A 283 -6.58 27.40 -11.62
N ARG A 284 -5.40 27.22 -12.20
CA ARG A 284 -4.91 27.96 -13.37
C ARG A 284 -5.29 27.31 -14.71
N GLY A 285 -6.01 26.18 -14.70
CA GLY A 285 -6.39 25.45 -15.92
C GLY A 285 -5.21 24.82 -16.66
N ILE A 286 -4.08 24.59 -15.98
CA ILE A 286 -2.85 24.02 -16.56
C ILE A 286 -2.95 22.49 -16.49
N ASP A 287 -2.83 21.84 -17.64
CA ASP A 287 -2.67 20.39 -17.70
C ASP A 287 -1.22 20.02 -17.38
N ILE A 288 -1.03 19.36 -16.25
CA ILE A 288 0.27 18.88 -15.80
C ILE A 288 0.55 17.44 -16.24
N GLY A 289 -0.36 16.81 -16.96
CA GLY A 289 -0.24 15.42 -17.39
C GLY A 289 -0.57 14.41 -16.29
N ARG A 290 -0.36 13.14 -16.61
CA ARG A 290 -0.75 11.98 -15.78
C ARG A 290 0.46 11.36 -15.09
N PHE A 291 0.59 11.63 -13.80
CA PHE A 291 1.62 11.08 -12.93
C PHE A 291 0.99 10.34 -11.76
N ASP A 292 1.64 9.27 -11.31
CA ASP A 292 1.27 8.57 -10.09
C ASP A 292 2.04 9.15 -8.91
N LEU A 293 1.36 9.92 -8.07
CA LEU A 293 1.96 10.59 -6.92
C LEU A 293 2.38 9.62 -5.80
N VAL A 294 2.20 8.31 -5.96
CA VAL A 294 2.69 7.27 -5.03
C VAL A 294 3.91 6.53 -5.60
N ASP A 295 4.41 6.92 -6.78
CA ASP A 295 5.63 6.38 -7.36
C ASP A 295 6.89 7.00 -6.72
N PHE A 296 7.14 6.62 -5.46
CA PHE A 296 8.20 7.18 -4.61
C PHE A 296 9.60 7.12 -5.21
N ASP A 297 9.87 6.13 -6.07
CA ASP A 297 11.16 5.95 -6.73
C ASP A 297 11.41 7.02 -7.79
N ASN A 298 10.33 7.59 -8.36
CA ASN A 298 10.39 8.61 -9.42
C ASN A 298 10.02 10.02 -8.94
N TYR A 299 9.92 10.25 -7.62
CA TYR A 299 9.50 11.54 -7.06
C TYR A 299 10.28 12.74 -7.58
N ASP A 300 11.61 12.62 -7.72
CA ASP A 300 12.42 13.76 -8.17
C ASP A 300 12.13 14.13 -9.63
N GLU A 301 11.82 13.14 -10.48
CA GLU A 301 11.46 13.37 -11.88
C GLU A 301 10.04 13.90 -11.99
N ILE A 302 9.08 13.32 -11.28
CA ILE A 302 7.69 13.81 -11.22
C ILE A 302 7.68 15.27 -10.74
N PHE A 303 8.44 15.57 -9.69
CA PHE A 303 8.56 16.92 -9.14
C PHE A 303 9.10 17.92 -10.18
N LYS A 304 10.18 17.57 -10.90
CA LYS A 304 10.75 18.41 -11.96
C LYS A 304 9.73 18.67 -13.07
N GLN A 305 8.99 17.65 -13.50
CA GLN A 305 7.99 17.79 -14.57
C GLN A 305 6.81 18.66 -14.12
N LEU A 306 6.33 18.49 -12.89
CA LEU A 306 5.28 19.34 -12.31
C LEU A 306 5.70 20.81 -12.22
N VAL A 307 6.92 21.08 -11.73
CA VAL A 307 7.46 22.44 -11.67
C VAL A 307 7.65 23.03 -13.08
N LYS A 308 8.11 22.22 -14.04
CA LYS A 308 8.28 22.66 -15.43
C LYS A 308 6.95 23.01 -16.08
N ALA A 309 5.91 22.19 -15.88
CA ALA A 309 4.56 22.46 -16.38
C ALA A 309 3.98 23.74 -15.76
N ALA A 310 4.15 23.95 -14.46
CA ALA A 310 3.70 25.16 -13.78
C ALA A 310 4.42 26.44 -14.28
N ARG A 311 5.74 26.37 -14.53
CA ARG A 311 6.55 27.49 -15.03
C ARG A 311 6.32 27.82 -16.51
N ALA A 312 6.04 26.82 -17.35
CA ALA A 312 5.77 27.05 -18.77
C ALA A 312 4.53 27.94 -19.02
N HIS A 313 3.67 28.09 -18.01
CA HIS A 313 2.46 28.91 -18.03
C HIS A 313 2.49 30.08 -17.04
N GLU A 314 3.66 30.42 -16.47
CA GLU A 314 3.84 31.74 -15.90
C GLU A 314 3.78 32.76 -17.04
N PRO A 315 2.96 33.83 -16.93
CA PRO A 315 3.04 34.90 -17.91
C PRO A 315 4.47 35.42 -17.89
N VAL A 316 5.14 35.38 -19.04
CA VAL A 316 6.41 36.07 -19.23
C VAL A 316 6.15 37.52 -18.83
N LYS A 317 6.67 37.96 -17.67
CA LYS A 317 6.76 39.39 -17.38
C LYS A 317 7.55 39.97 -18.54
N ARG A 318 6.89 40.72 -19.41
CA ARG A 318 7.56 41.41 -20.50
C ARG A 318 8.58 42.35 -19.86
N PRO A 319 9.85 42.33 -20.28
CA PRO A 319 10.79 43.37 -19.89
C PRO A 319 10.31 44.66 -20.58
N GLY A 320 9.47 45.44 -19.89
CA GLY A 320 8.81 46.59 -20.49
C GLY A 320 7.60 47.15 -19.76
N ASP A 321 7.10 46.52 -18.70
CA ASP A 321 6.16 47.20 -17.79
C ASP A 321 6.97 48.05 -16.80
N SER A 322 7.53 49.12 -17.33
CA SER A 322 8.08 50.25 -16.58
C SER A 322 7.00 50.76 -15.62
N GLU A 323 7.36 50.94 -14.36
CA GLU A 323 6.57 51.77 -13.44
C GLU A 323 6.31 53.12 -14.11
N PRO A 324 5.08 53.65 -14.08
CA PRO A 324 4.89 55.05 -14.41
C PRO A 324 5.49 55.88 -13.28
N ASP A 325 6.59 56.56 -13.59
CA ASP A 325 7.01 57.79 -12.91
C ASP A 325 5.78 58.68 -12.73
N ASN A 326 5.33 58.83 -11.50
CA ASN A 326 4.56 60.00 -11.11
C ASN A 326 5.30 60.69 -9.97
N LEU A 327 6.06 61.70 -10.38
CA LEU A 327 6.40 62.85 -9.57
C LEU A 327 5.17 63.33 -8.81
N PHE A 328 5.25 63.33 -7.49
CA PHE A 328 4.76 64.46 -6.70
C PHE A 328 5.92 64.99 -5.85
N THR A 329 6.57 66.00 -6.40
CA THR A 329 7.22 67.08 -5.66
C THR A 329 6.22 67.68 -4.66
N THR A 330 6.63 67.87 -3.41
CA THR A 330 6.65 69.21 -2.79
C THR A 330 7.57 69.23 -1.58
N ASP A 331 8.38 70.28 -1.57
CA ASP A 331 9.28 70.80 -0.55
C ASP A 331 8.83 70.72 0.91
N GLY A 332 9.83 70.75 1.80
CA GLY A 332 9.63 71.24 3.16
C GLY A 332 10.72 70.88 4.15
N LYS A 333 11.92 71.49 4.02
CA LYS A 333 12.83 71.67 5.16
C LYS A 333 12.22 72.67 6.15
N THR A 334 12.25 72.34 7.44
CA THR A 334 12.44 73.19 8.65
C THR A 334 11.85 72.40 9.83
N GLU A 335 12.45 72.22 10.99
CA GLU A 335 13.70 72.69 11.60
C GLU A 335 14.08 71.68 12.70
#